data_AF-A0A3G6N400-F1
#
_entry.id   AF-A0A3G6N400-F1
#
_cell.length_a   1.000
_cell.length_b   1.000
_cell.length_c   1.000
_cell.angle_alpha   90.00
_cell.angle_beta   90.00
_cell.angle_gamma   90.00
#
_symmetry.space_group_name_H-M   'P 1'
#
loop_
_entity.id
_entity.type
_entity.pdbx_description
1 polymer ?
#
loop_
_entity_poly.entity_id
_entity_poly.type
_entity_poly.pdbx_seq_one_letter_code
_entity_poly.pdbx_strand_id
1 'polypeptide(L)'
;MKALEQEILYNDLVGDVVADLAKQPKTHESYLQYFTEKFNIDSEIYEVVGIELYGIKHPSLSLICEDKSKSTDLKKHITKIKISSTKFKIEDILEGLHVVLYKNNDEVYKDLNPDEEIAL
;
A
#
# COMPACT_ATOMS: atom_id res chain seq x y z
N MET A 1 19.99 26.00 20.11
CA MET A 1 18.82 25.17 19.75
C MET A 1 19.13 23.74 20.13
N LYS A 2 18.44 23.18 21.13
CA LYS A 2 18.52 21.75 21.43
C LYS A 2 17.82 20.98 20.30
N ALA A 3 18.47 19.97 19.76
CA ALA A 3 17.80 18.97 18.95
C ALA A 3 16.72 18.31 19.84
N LEU A 4 15.48 18.29 19.39
CA LEU A 4 14.49 17.35 19.93
C LEU A 4 14.94 15.98 19.45
N GLU A 5 15.56 15.21 20.33
CA GLU A 5 15.59 13.75 20.19
C GLU A 5 14.13 13.32 20.15
N GLN A 6 13.66 12.88 18.98
CA GLN A 6 12.39 12.17 18.91
C GLN A 6 12.61 10.87 19.67
N GLU A 7 12.05 10.77 20.88
CA GLU A 7 11.80 9.47 21.51
C GLU A 7 11.05 8.63 20.48
N ILE A 8 11.75 7.63 19.94
CA ILE A 8 11.11 6.57 19.17
C ILE A 8 10.24 5.86 20.19
N LEU A 9 8.95 6.22 20.25
CA LEU A 9 7.95 5.41 20.94
C LEU A 9 7.98 4.06 20.24
N TYR A 10 8.66 3.08 20.83
CA TYR A 10 8.42 1.69 20.48
C TYR A 10 6.95 1.44 20.76
N ASN A 11 6.17 1.25 19.70
CA ASN A 11 4.77 0.93 19.83
C ASN A 11 4.66 -0.41 20.57
N ASP A 12 3.81 -0.47 21.59
CA ASP A 12 3.57 -1.70 22.36
C ASP A 12 2.87 -2.77 21.52
N LEU A 13 2.50 -2.44 20.27
CA LEU A 13 1.84 -3.31 19.32
C LEU A 13 2.66 -3.46 18.04
N VAL A 14 2.69 -4.68 17.54
CA VAL A 14 3.13 -5.08 16.19
C VAL A 14 2.02 -5.91 15.58
N GLY A 15 2.00 -6.06 14.26
CA GLY A 15 0.84 -6.69 13.64
C GLY A 15 0.99 -7.04 12.18
N ASP A 16 -0.02 -7.76 11.71
CA ASP A 16 -0.18 -8.21 10.34
C ASP A 16 -1.30 -7.41 9.67
N VAL A 17 -1.08 -7.16 8.38
CA VAL A 17 -2.06 -6.48 7.53
C VAL A 17 -2.32 -7.37 6.32
N VAL A 18 -3.59 -7.73 6.16
CA VAL A 18 -4.09 -8.40 4.96
C VAL A 18 -5.08 -7.45 4.30
N ALA A 19 -4.97 -7.29 2.98
CA ALA A 19 -5.85 -6.42 2.23
C ALA A 19 -6.34 -7.14 0.97
N ASP A 20 -7.65 -7.10 0.75
CA ASP A 20 -8.28 -7.64 -0.45
C ASP A 20 -8.42 -6.53 -1.47
N LEU A 21 -7.90 -6.74 -2.69
CA LEU A 21 -8.01 -5.75 -3.76
C LEU A 21 -9.43 -5.73 -4.34
N ALA A 22 -9.96 -4.52 -4.56
CA ALA A 22 -11.28 -4.31 -5.14
C ALA A 22 -11.38 -4.90 -6.54
N LYS A 23 -12.43 -5.67 -6.87
CA LYS A 23 -12.52 -6.41 -8.15
C LYS A 23 -12.13 -5.58 -9.38
N GLN A 24 -11.10 -6.04 -10.10
CA GLN A 24 -10.72 -5.43 -11.37
C GLN A 24 -11.81 -5.65 -12.45
N PRO A 25 -12.00 -4.69 -13.37
CA PRO A 25 -12.84 -4.93 -14.54
C PRO A 25 -12.26 -6.07 -15.39
N LYS A 26 -13.12 -6.99 -15.86
CA LYS A 26 -12.73 -8.17 -16.67
C LYS A 26 -12.00 -7.84 -17.98
N THR A 27 -11.97 -6.57 -18.37
CA THR A 27 -11.33 -6.08 -19.60
C THR A 27 -9.82 -5.89 -19.48
N HIS A 28 -9.25 -6.00 -18.27
CA HIS A 28 -7.81 -5.82 -18.04
C HIS A 28 -7.15 -7.14 -17.70
N GLU A 29 -5.91 -7.33 -18.18
CA GLU A 29 -5.13 -8.53 -17.88
C GLU A 29 -4.56 -8.50 -16.45
N SER A 30 -4.41 -7.31 -15.86
CA SER A 30 -3.95 -7.13 -14.49
C SER A 30 -4.45 -5.83 -13.83
N TYR A 31 -4.35 -5.78 -12.50
CA TYR A 31 -4.61 -4.59 -11.70
C TYR A 31 -3.68 -3.41 -12.05
N LEU A 32 -2.42 -3.71 -12.39
CA LEU A 32 -1.45 -2.67 -12.73
C LEU A 32 -1.81 -2.00 -14.07
N GLN A 33 -2.29 -2.79 -15.04
CA GLN A 33 -2.84 -2.26 -16.28
C GLN A 33 -4.07 -1.40 -16.02
N TYR A 34 -5.00 -1.87 -15.18
CA TYR A 34 -6.17 -1.07 -14.77
C TYR A 34 -5.78 0.30 -14.19
N PHE A 35 -4.77 0.37 -13.30
CA PHE A 35 -4.31 1.64 -12.75
C PHE A 35 -3.64 2.54 -13.78
N THR A 36 -2.89 1.95 -14.72
CA THR A 36 -2.26 2.68 -15.82
C THR A 36 -3.33 3.40 -16.65
N GLU A 37 -4.38 2.68 -17.04
CA GLU A 37 -5.49 3.22 -17.84
C GLU A 37 -6.35 4.20 -17.02
N LYS A 38 -6.76 3.83 -15.80
CA LYS A 38 -7.60 4.67 -14.92
C LYS A 38 -6.99 6.04 -14.66
N PHE A 39 -5.68 6.11 -14.48
CA PHE A 39 -4.99 7.35 -14.15
C PHE A 39 -4.31 8.02 -15.34
N ASN A 40 -4.48 7.50 -16.56
CA ASN A 40 -3.86 7.97 -17.79
C ASN A 40 -2.33 8.11 -17.65
N ILE A 41 -1.69 7.06 -17.16
CA ILE A 41 -0.23 6.99 -17.07
C ILE A 41 0.32 6.71 -18.47
N ASP A 42 1.33 7.48 -18.89
CA ASP A 42 2.01 7.27 -20.16
C ASP A 42 2.81 5.96 -20.12
N SER A 43 2.26 4.90 -20.72
CA SER A 43 2.81 3.55 -20.73
C SER A 43 4.11 3.40 -21.55
N GLU A 44 4.39 4.36 -22.44
CA GLU A 44 5.63 4.40 -23.21
C GLU A 44 6.81 4.81 -22.33
N ILE A 45 6.55 5.67 -21.34
CA ILE A 45 7.58 6.18 -20.41
C ILE A 45 7.56 5.41 -19.08
N TYR A 46 6.38 5.08 -18.57
CA TYR A 46 6.21 4.52 -17.23
C TYR A 46 5.51 3.17 -17.26
N GLU A 47 6.13 2.17 -16.64
CA GLU A 47 5.50 0.89 -16.34
C GLU A 47 5.13 0.82 -14.87
N VAL A 48 3.84 0.69 -14.57
CA VAL A 48 3.36 0.57 -13.18
C VAL A 48 3.72 -0.83 -12.67
N VAL A 49 4.54 -0.88 -11.62
CA VAL A 49 5.04 -2.12 -10.99
C VAL A 49 4.51 -2.32 -9.57
N GLY A 50 3.82 -1.33 -9.01
CA GLY A 50 3.23 -1.43 -7.69
C GLY A 50 2.39 -0.22 -7.31
N ILE A 51 1.77 -0.31 -6.14
CA ILE A 51 1.00 0.77 -5.53
C ILE A 51 1.44 0.98 -4.09
N GLU A 52 1.32 2.21 -3.62
CA GLU A 52 1.49 2.58 -2.22
C GLU A 52 0.22 3.31 -1.78
N LEU A 53 -0.47 2.74 -0.80
CA LEU A 53 -1.59 3.37 -0.12
C LEU A 53 -1.19 3.68 1.32
N TYR A 54 -1.40 4.91 1.75
CA TYR A 54 -1.05 5.34 3.10
C TYR A 54 -2.11 6.28 3.68
N GLY A 55 -2.42 6.11 4.98
CA GLY A 55 -3.28 7.01 5.74
C GLY A 55 -4.74 6.56 5.82
N ILE A 56 -5.35 6.78 7.00
CA ILE A 56 -6.75 6.42 7.29
C ILE A 56 -7.68 7.63 7.06
N LYS A 57 -7.47 8.73 7.80
CA LYS A 57 -8.29 9.95 7.66
C LYS A 57 -8.02 10.72 6.37
N HIS A 58 -6.78 10.66 5.89
CA HIS A 58 -6.31 11.35 4.69
C HIS A 58 -5.52 10.38 3.83
N PRO A 59 -6.21 9.52 3.06
CA PRO A 59 -5.55 8.54 2.23
C PRO A 59 -4.71 9.23 1.14
N SER A 60 -3.54 8.67 0.89
CA SER A 60 -2.63 9.03 -0.17
C SER A 60 -2.35 7.78 -1.00
N LEU A 61 -2.51 7.91 -2.32
CA LEU A 61 -2.16 6.87 -3.27
C LEU A 61 -0.98 7.34 -4.11
N SER A 62 0.02 6.48 -4.25
CA SER A 62 1.08 6.64 -5.24
C SER A 62 1.18 5.37 -6.08
N LEU A 63 1.46 5.52 -7.37
CA LEU A 63 1.88 4.41 -8.22
C LEU A 63 3.40 4.33 -8.18
N ILE A 64 3.92 3.13 -8.02
CA ILE A 64 5.35 2.82 -8.13
C ILE A 64 5.58 2.40 -9.58
N CYS A 65 6.41 3.14 -10.31
CA CYS A 65 6.64 2.92 -11.73
C CYS A 65 8.12 2.74 -12.03
N GLU A 66 8.45 1.86 -12.98
CA GLU A 66 9.71 1.93 -13.70
C GLU A 66 9.63 3.07 -14.73
N ASP A 67 10.58 4.00 -14.69
CA ASP A 67 10.77 5.01 -15.74
C ASP A 67 11.67 4.40 -16.83
N LYS A 68 11.06 3.95 -17.93
CA LYS A 68 11.73 3.31 -19.07
C LYS A 68 12.74 4.26 -19.74
N SER A 69 12.50 5.57 -19.70
CA SER A 69 13.40 6.55 -20.32
C SER A 69 14.73 6.72 -19.58
N LYS A 70 14.75 6.41 -18.28
CA LYS A 70 15.94 6.48 -17.42
C LYS A 70 16.49 5.12 -17.00
N SER A 71 15.75 4.06 -17.28
CA SER A 71 16.15 2.70 -16.93
C SER A 71 17.20 2.17 -17.90
N THR A 72 18.05 1.29 -17.39
CA THR A 72 19.09 0.59 -18.15
C THR A 72 19.02 -0.90 -17.84
N ASP A 73 19.68 -1.73 -18.64
CA ASP A 73 19.74 -3.19 -18.41
C ASP A 73 20.39 -3.54 -17.06
N LEU A 74 21.24 -2.67 -16.52
CA LEU A 74 21.95 -2.87 -15.25
C LEU A 74 21.16 -2.35 -14.04
N LYS A 75 20.31 -1.36 -14.24
CA LYS A 75 19.58 -0.70 -13.14
C LYS A 75 18.28 -0.10 -13.63
N LYS A 76 17.19 -0.54 -12.98
CA LYS A 76 15.85 0.04 -13.13
C LYS A 76 15.76 1.36 -12.37
N HIS A 77 15.17 2.38 -12.98
CA HIS A 77 14.89 3.67 -12.35
C HIS A 77 13.46 3.68 -11.83
N ILE A 78 13.28 3.62 -10.50
CA ILE A 78 11.97 3.56 -9.88
C ILE A 78 11.50 4.97 -9.48
N THR A 79 10.35 5.38 -9.99
CA THR A 79 9.69 6.66 -9.71
C THR A 79 8.38 6.42 -8.99
N LYS A 80 8.01 7.31 -8.06
CA LYS A 80 6.66 7.34 -7.47
C LYS A 80 5.83 8.46 -8.09
N ILE A 81 4.68 8.12 -8.66
CA ILE A 81 3.70 9.09 -9.18
C ILE A 81 2.57 9.22 -8.16
N LYS A 82 2.51 10.37 -7.50
CA LYS A 82 1.44 10.65 -6.52
C LYS A 82 0.13 10.95 -7.25
N ILE A 83 -0.93 10.24 -6.87
CA ILE A 83 -2.28 10.45 -7.39
C ILE A 83 -3.00 11.48 -6.51
N SER A 84 -3.66 12.45 -7.15
CA SER A 84 -4.50 13.42 -6.44
C SER A 84 -5.60 12.70 -5.65
N SER A 85 -5.85 13.12 -4.41
CA SER A 85 -6.92 12.56 -3.56
C SER A 85 -8.32 12.70 -4.16
N THR A 86 -8.51 13.62 -5.11
CA THR A 86 -9.76 13.78 -5.86
C THR A 86 -9.95 12.75 -6.98
N LYS A 87 -8.92 11.98 -7.33
CA LYS A 87 -8.94 11.02 -8.45
C LYS A 87 -9.20 9.57 -8.02
N PHE A 88 -9.24 9.28 -6.72
CA PHE A 88 -9.46 7.91 -6.23
C PHE A 88 -10.29 7.91 -4.93
N LYS A 89 -10.91 6.76 -4.66
CA LYS A 89 -11.42 6.39 -3.34
C LYS A 89 -10.68 5.15 -2.85
N ILE A 90 -10.59 4.94 -1.53
CA ILE A 90 -9.95 3.73 -1.00
C ILE A 90 -10.67 2.46 -1.51
N GLU A 91 -12.00 2.50 -1.59
CA GLU A 91 -12.86 1.42 -2.11
C GLU A 91 -12.57 1.05 -3.57
N ASP A 92 -11.95 1.94 -4.34
CA ASP A 92 -11.52 1.63 -5.71
C ASP A 92 -10.30 0.69 -5.74
N ILE A 93 -9.63 0.53 -4.61
CA ILE A 93 -8.34 -0.15 -4.46
C ILE A 93 -8.51 -1.37 -3.58
N LEU A 94 -9.19 -1.21 -2.44
CA LEU A 94 -9.39 -2.25 -1.43
C LEU A 94 -10.89 -2.55 -1.26
N GLU A 95 -11.26 -3.82 -1.36
CA GLU A 95 -12.58 -4.34 -0.95
C GLU A 95 -12.56 -4.73 0.54
N GLY A 96 -11.39 -5.04 1.09
CA GLY A 96 -11.21 -5.41 2.49
C GLY A 96 -9.85 -4.96 3.03
N LEU A 97 -9.83 -4.61 4.33
CA LEU A 97 -8.62 -4.36 5.09
C LEU A 97 -8.77 -5.04 6.46
N HIS A 98 -7.97 -6.07 6.70
CA HIS A 98 -7.89 -6.77 7.97
C HIS A 98 -6.55 -6.44 8.64
N VAL A 99 -6.63 -5.87 9.85
CA VAL A 99 -5.46 -5.50 10.65
C VAL A 99 -5.58 -6.21 11.98
N VAL A 100 -4.57 -7.01 12.31
CA VAL A 100 -4.44 -7.66 13.61
C VAL A 100 -3.24 -7.07 14.31
N LEU A 101 -3.44 -6.55 15.52
CA LEU A 101 -2.39 -6.00 16.36
C LEU A 101 -2.25 -6.85 17.61
N TYR A 102 -1.02 -7.23 17.93
CA TYR A 102 -0.66 -7.99 19.11
C TYR A 102 0.50 -7.33 19.84
N LYS A 103 0.70 -7.74 21.09
CA LYS A 103 1.73 -7.17 21.95
C LYS A 103 3.13 -7.37 21.34
N ASN A 104 3.87 -6.28 21.25
CA ASN A 104 5.24 -6.26 20.78
C ASN A 104 6.18 -6.95 21.79
N ASN A 105 7.24 -7.58 21.30
CA ASN A 105 8.23 -8.36 22.07
C ASN A 105 7.68 -9.60 22.79
N ASP A 106 6.52 -10.12 22.40
CA ASP A 106 5.95 -11.33 22.98
C ASP A 106 5.63 -12.33 21.85
N GLU A 107 6.53 -13.28 21.65
CA GLU A 107 6.50 -14.18 20.49
C GLU A 107 5.32 -15.15 20.51
N VAL A 108 4.71 -15.37 21.68
CA VAL A 108 3.53 -16.23 21.84
C VAL A 108 2.37 -15.73 21.00
N TYR A 109 2.34 -14.43 20.66
CA TYR A 109 1.25 -13.80 19.96
C TYR A 109 1.47 -13.57 18.45
N LYS A 110 2.62 -13.98 17.90
CA LYS A 110 2.96 -13.75 16.48
C LYS A 110 2.12 -14.55 15.49
N ASP A 111 1.60 -15.71 15.90
CA ASP A 111 0.79 -16.61 15.06
C ASP A 111 -0.54 -16.94 15.76
N LEU A 112 -1.28 -15.90 16.19
CA LEU A 112 -2.52 -16.08 16.94
C LEU A 112 -3.65 -16.64 16.07
N ASN A 113 -4.20 -17.78 16.51
CA ASN A 113 -5.49 -18.28 16.07
C ASN A 113 -6.41 -18.39 17.30
N PRO A 114 -7.30 -17.41 17.55
CA PRO A 114 -8.15 -17.41 18.73
C PRO A 114 -9.04 -18.66 18.82
N ASP A 115 -9.16 -19.26 20.00
CA ASP A 115 -10.02 -20.43 20.23
C ASP A 115 -11.52 -20.09 20.21
N GLU A 116 -11.87 -18.84 20.52
CA GLU A 116 -13.25 -18.34 20.54
C GLU A 116 -13.33 -16.85 20.16
N GLU A 117 -14.46 -16.45 19.59
CA GLU A 117 -14.83 -15.05 19.35
C GLU A 117 -16.15 -14.77 20.08
N ILE A 118 -16.15 -13.77 20.97
CA ILE A 118 -17.32 -13.41 21.79
C ILE A 118 -17.76 -11.99 21.42
N ALA A 119 -19.05 -11.82 21.13
CA ALA A 119 -19.68 -10.51 20.96
C ALA A 119 -20.19 -9.99 22.32
N LEU A 120 -19.86 -8.75 22.66
CA LEU A 120 -20.28 -8.06 23.89
C LEU A 120 -21.58 -7.27 23.71
#